data_AF-A0A2D5E8S3-F1
#
_entry.id   AF-A0A2D5E8S3-F1
#
_cell.length_a   1.000
_cell.length_b   1.000
_cell.length_c   1.000
_cell.angle_alpha   90.00
_cell.angle_beta   90.00
_cell.angle_gamma   90.00
#
_symmetry.space_group_name_H-M   'P 1'
#
loop_
_entity.id
_entity.type
_entity.pdbx_description
1 polymer ?
#
loop_
_entity_poly.entity_id
_entity_poly.type
_entity_poly.pdbx_seq_one_letter_code
_entity_poly.pdbx_strand_id
1 'polypeptide(L)'
;MKIGLTLGCLLLGGAATLLGQLSAEAVPGGKGGTAGGIGADVAVCTMPSIYRWGTTGGVTGYSVGTTSVNLGDVDLEWYGYNNRHPRIPQNMFRYVDGRLNQIGMSWCKDGFCALQENQCGSCDPAGFGCPELLGPGCSDPYSDSLNGQQSGLAPRSQCNAASGDYLYPPQDLTSPAATIGRRVQVLQDDLSPSSNPAATYYCDAIYLHPQDYEAGNQLNNSSFRRVEVGTLSGSGYRLTPTGPTSIGKPGIFAWEDNSDTVVIRTIDIPNDGRVFLASDVIDNGDGTYRYEYAIYNLTSDHNINGLEIPVPGNANVTDIGFSDVNSHSGEPFATNSWAAFNDGDAIVWNTSEYATNEDANAIRWGTMYNFYFTCDVAPVDGSASLEVFRTNSSVTASDIKVPGGASNPFDLDGNGCVNGGDVGIFITQWGQSGGFADFNGDGIVDSGDLGGLIAAWGC
;
A
#
# COMPACT_ATOMS: atom_id res chain seq x y z
N MET A 1 -11.69 -65.65 23.53
CA MET A 1 -13.14 -65.89 23.45
C MET A 1 -13.69 -64.89 22.45
N LYS A 2 -14.07 -65.34 21.24
CA LYS A 2 -14.71 -64.53 20.20
C LYS A 2 -16.17 -64.29 20.59
N ILE A 3 -16.74 -63.15 20.21
CA ILE A 3 -17.97 -63.00 19.44
C ILE A 3 -18.06 -61.53 19.03
N GLY A 4 -18.11 -61.28 17.72
CA GLY A 4 -18.60 -60.02 17.15
C GLY A 4 -20.03 -60.19 16.69
N LEU A 5 -20.76 -59.08 16.53
CA LEU A 5 -21.90 -59.01 15.60
C LEU A 5 -22.09 -57.56 15.14
N THR A 6 -22.03 -57.39 13.83
CA THR A 6 -22.46 -56.24 13.02
C THR A 6 -23.98 -56.22 12.88
N LEU A 7 -24.61 -55.04 12.91
CA LEU A 7 -25.69 -54.68 11.97
C LEU A 7 -25.96 -53.17 12.02
N GLY A 8 -25.93 -52.53 10.86
CA GLY A 8 -26.31 -51.14 10.68
C GLY A 8 -27.81 -50.95 10.54
N CYS A 9 -28.28 -49.74 10.81
CA CYS A 9 -29.47 -49.19 10.20
C CYS A 9 -29.33 -47.68 10.05
N LEU A 10 -29.70 -47.23 8.84
CA LEU A 10 -29.56 -45.92 8.23
C LEU A 10 -30.67 -44.96 8.73
N LEU A 11 -30.39 -43.65 8.65
CA LEU A 11 -31.27 -42.50 8.31
C LEU A 11 -31.62 -41.44 9.39
N LEU A 12 -31.16 -40.23 9.03
CA LEU A 12 -31.81 -38.91 9.08
C LEU A 12 -31.83 -38.13 10.40
N GLY A 13 -31.05 -37.04 10.42
CA GLY A 13 -31.37 -35.86 11.22
C GLY A 13 -30.19 -34.93 11.48
N GLY A 14 -30.14 -33.80 10.80
CA GLY A 14 -29.42 -32.61 11.29
C GLY A 14 -28.17 -32.22 10.51
N ALA A 15 -28.37 -31.50 9.40
CA ALA A 15 -27.38 -30.57 8.90
C ALA A 15 -27.23 -29.42 9.91
N ALA A 16 -26.05 -29.29 10.52
CA ALA A 16 -25.61 -28.05 11.15
C ALA A 16 -24.25 -27.70 10.54
N THR A 17 -24.32 -26.79 9.58
CA THR A 17 -23.20 -26.02 9.05
C THR A 17 -22.45 -25.35 10.21
N LEU A 18 -21.33 -25.95 10.62
CA LEU A 18 -20.28 -25.25 11.34
C LEU A 18 -19.51 -24.40 10.34
N LEU A 19 -20.08 -23.24 10.02
CA LEU A 19 -19.37 -22.14 9.39
C LEU A 19 -18.69 -21.32 10.49
N GLY A 20 -17.37 -21.17 10.39
CA GLY A 20 -16.64 -20.07 11.00
C GLY A 20 -16.13 -20.28 12.42
N GLN A 21 -15.28 -21.29 12.64
CA GLN A 21 -14.16 -21.06 13.56
C GLN A 21 -13.17 -20.16 12.82
N LEU A 22 -13.29 -18.84 13.00
CA LEU A 22 -12.22 -17.91 12.68
C LEU A 22 -11.17 -18.04 13.79
N SER A 23 -10.26 -18.99 13.65
CA SER A 23 -8.92 -18.81 14.19
C SER A 23 -8.28 -17.71 13.35
N ALA A 24 -8.20 -16.49 13.88
CA ALA A 24 -7.24 -15.52 13.39
C ALA A 24 -5.86 -16.08 13.72
N GLU A 25 -5.29 -16.85 12.79
CA GLU A 25 -3.83 -17.00 12.77
C GLU A 25 -3.31 -15.61 12.41
N ALA A 26 -2.94 -14.82 13.42
CA ALA A 26 -2.05 -13.69 13.23
C ALA A 26 -0.79 -14.25 12.58
N VAL A 27 -0.63 -14.05 11.27
CA VAL A 27 0.49 -14.58 10.50
C VAL A 27 1.77 -14.00 11.10
N PRO A 28 2.60 -14.81 11.78
CA PRO A 28 3.92 -14.37 12.19
C PRO A 28 4.81 -14.48 10.96
N GLY A 29 5.24 -13.33 10.43
CA GLY A 29 6.26 -13.27 9.40
C GLY A 29 5.72 -13.23 7.97
N GLY A 30 5.78 -12.04 7.37
CA GLY A 30 5.58 -11.87 5.94
C GLY A 30 5.05 -10.48 5.59
N LYS A 31 5.95 -9.50 5.58
CA LYS A 31 5.78 -8.14 5.02
C LYS A 31 4.90 -7.14 5.79
N GLY A 32 4.16 -7.56 6.83
CA GLY A 32 3.68 -6.71 7.93
C GLY A 32 4.61 -6.81 9.15
N GLY A 33 4.64 -5.80 10.03
CA GLY A 33 5.38 -5.88 11.30
C GLY A 33 5.02 -7.15 12.11
N THR A 34 5.91 -7.60 12.99
CA THR A 34 5.63 -8.73 13.87
C THR A 34 4.49 -8.36 14.83
N ALA A 35 3.40 -9.13 14.80
CA ALA A 35 2.32 -9.03 15.79
C ALA A 35 2.77 -9.63 17.13
N GLY A 36 2.47 -8.95 18.24
CA GLY A 36 2.73 -9.46 19.59
C GLY A 36 4.10 -9.09 20.15
N GLY A 37 4.50 -7.83 19.98
CA GLY A 37 5.72 -7.27 20.58
C GLY A 37 5.63 -7.06 22.09
N ILE A 38 6.78 -6.79 22.73
CA ILE A 38 6.83 -6.31 24.11
C ILE A 38 6.28 -4.87 24.12
N GLY A 39 5.39 -4.57 25.07
CA GLY A 39 4.71 -3.28 25.15
C GLY A 39 3.35 -3.27 24.46
N ALA A 40 2.81 -2.08 24.23
CA ALA A 40 1.49 -1.93 23.61
C ALA A 40 1.59 -2.14 22.09
N ASP A 41 0.59 -2.76 21.48
CA ASP A 41 0.57 -3.08 20.03
C ASP A 41 -0.87 -3.03 19.55
N VAL A 42 -1.23 -2.04 18.72
CA VAL A 42 -2.61 -1.88 18.23
C VAL A 42 -2.74 -2.30 16.78
N ALA A 43 -3.69 -3.18 16.50
CA ALA A 43 -4.02 -3.59 15.13
C ALA A 43 -5.51 -3.54 14.85
N VAL A 44 -5.87 -3.53 13.57
CA VAL A 44 -7.27 -3.60 13.12
C VAL A 44 -7.63 -5.05 12.82
N CYS A 45 -8.33 -5.70 13.73
CA CYS A 45 -8.62 -7.12 13.58
C CYS A 45 -9.78 -7.39 12.60
N THR A 46 -10.77 -6.50 12.51
CA THR A 46 -11.87 -6.63 11.55
C THR A 46 -12.49 -5.29 11.17
N MET A 47 -13.05 -5.25 9.96
CA MET A 47 -13.85 -4.13 9.44
C MET A 47 -15.24 -4.63 9.05
N PRO A 48 -16.20 -4.71 9.99
CA PRO A 48 -17.41 -5.51 9.81
C PRO A 48 -18.48 -4.87 8.92
N SER A 49 -18.48 -3.55 8.75
CA SER A 49 -19.55 -2.85 8.05
C SER A 49 -19.07 -1.54 7.40
N ILE A 50 -19.86 -1.04 6.45
CA ILE A 50 -19.62 0.26 5.80
C ILE A 50 -20.93 1.03 5.80
N TYR A 51 -20.90 2.23 6.37
CA TYR A 51 -22.01 3.18 6.36
C TYR A 51 -21.91 4.06 5.11
N ARG A 52 -23.08 4.41 4.55
CA ARG A 52 -23.21 5.27 3.38
C ARG A 52 -24.03 6.50 3.74
N TRP A 53 -23.38 7.66 3.78
CA TRP A 53 -23.97 8.90 4.27
C TRP A 53 -24.81 9.64 3.22
N GLY A 54 -24.55 9.38 1.94
CA GLY A 54 -25.22 10.02 0.83
C GLY A 54 -24.21 10.55 -0.20
N THR A 55 -24.75 11.12 -1.28
CA THR A 55 -23.97 11.63 -2.40
C THR A 55 -24.14 13.13 -2.56
N THR A 56 -23.07 13.83 -2.91
CA THR A 56 -23.09 15.25 -3.30
C THR A 56 -22.07 15.46 -4.42
N GLY A 57 -22.49 16.06 -5.54
CA GLY A 57 -21.58 16.34 -6.67
C GLY A 57 -20.92 15.10 -7.28
N GLY A 58 -21.61 13.95 -7.32
CA GLY A 58 -21.06 12.68 -7.81
C GLY A 58 -20.14 11.95 -6.81
N VAL A 59 -19.83 12.55 -5.66
CA VAL A 59 -19.03 11.94 -4.59
C VAL A 59 -19.96 11.35 -3.53
N THR A 60 -19.72 10.11 -3.13
CA THR A 60 -20.42 9.47 -2.00
C THR A 60 -19.52 9.47 -0.77
N GLY A 61 -20.10 9.85 0.38
CA GLY A 61 -19.43 9.78 1.68
C GLY A 61 -19.66 8.42 2.34
N TYR A 62 -18.58 7.74 2.70
CA TYR A 62 -18.60 6.47 3.43
C TYR A 62 -17.84 6.54 4.75
N SER A 63 -18.09 5.57 5.61
CA SER A 63 -17.25 5.26 6.76
C SER A 63 -17.28 3.78 7.05
N VAL A 64 -16.18 3.24 7.56
CA VAL A 64 -15.95 1.83 7.81
C VAL A 64 -16.07 1.58 9.31
N GLY A 65 -16.78 0.53 9.72
CA GLY A 65 -16.74 0.06 11.11
C GLY A 65 -15.39 -0.60 11.36
N THR A 66 -14.81 -0.40 12.53
CA THR A 66 -13.48 -0.95 12.86
C THR A 66 -13.54 -1.64 14.21
N THR A 67 -12.90 -2.80 14.33
CA THR A 67 -12.63 -3.44 15.62
C THR A 67 -11.12 -3.51 15.78
N SER A 68 -10.59 -2.83 16.79
CA SER A 68 -9.17 -2.93 17.15
C SER A 68 -8.90 -4.15 18.00
N VAL A 69 -7.62 -4.48 18.16
CA VAL A 69 -7.11 -5.44 19.15
C VAL A 69 -5.79 -4.92 19.71
N ASN A 70 -5.58 -5.10 21.01
CA ASN A 70 -4.24 -4.95 21.61
C ASN A 70 -3.51 -6.29 21.48
N LEU A 71 -2.56 -6.40 20.56
CA LEU A 71 -1.74 -7.59 20.37
C LEU A 71 -0.59 -7.68 21.38
N GLY A 72 -0.36 -6.62 22.15
CA GLY A 72 0.76 -6.47 23.08
C GLY A 72 0.57 -7.20 24.41
N ASP A 73 1.51 -6.99 25.33
CA ASP A 73 1.56 -7.65 26.64
C ASP A 73 1.31 -6.71 27.83
N VAL A 74 0.95 -5.45 27.56
CA VAL A 74 0.57 -4.44 28.56
C VAL A 74 -0.75 -3.75 28.19
N ASP A 75 -1.40 -3.12 29.16
CA ASP A 75 -2.57 -2.28 28.92
C ASP A 75 -2.20 -1.10 27.99
N LEU A 76 -2.99 -0.94 26.93
CA LEU A 76 -2.85 0.12 25.94
C LEU A 76 -3.77 1.30 26.30
N GLU A 77 -3.22 2.51 26.31
CA GLU A 77 -3.93 3.74 26.68
C GLU A 77 -5.07 4.08 25.72
N TRP A 78 -6.17 4.61 26.25
CA TRP A 78 -7.37 4.98 25.47
C TRP A 78 -8.09 6.20 26.06
N TYR A 79 -7.33 7.13 26.64
CA TYR A 79 -7.79 8.32 27.32
C TYR A 79 -8.43 9.31 26.32
N GLY A 80 -9.76 9.47 26.39
CA GLY A 80 -10.52 10.22 25.40
C GLY A 80 -10.35 11.74 25.42
N TYR A 81 -9.69 12.29 26.44
CA TYR A 81 -9.57 13.74 26.68
C TYR A 81 -8.14 14.28 26.57
N ASN A 82 -7.22 13.52 25.97
CA ASN A 82 -5.85 13.93 25.64
C ASN A 82 -5.40 13.23 24.34
N ASN A 83 -4.11 13.26 24.01
CA ASN A 83 -3.56 12.59 22.82
C ASN A 83 -3.12 11.13 23.06
N ARG A 84 -3.63 10.46 24.11
CA ARG A 84 -3.32 9.07 24.46
C ARG A 84 -4.50 8.14 24.14
N HIS A 85 -4.92 8.16 22.87
CA HIS A 85 -5.91 7.25 22.29
C HIS A 85 -5.62 7.10 20.78
N PRO A 86 -6.27 6.17 20.06
CA PRO A 86 -5.95 6.02 18.64
C PRO A 86 -6.63 7.06 17.76
N ARG A 87 -5.91 7.50 16.74
CA ARG A 87 -6.45 8.34 15.66
C ARG A 87 -6.56 7.48 14.39
N ILE A 88 -7.80 7.35 13.88
CA ILE A 88 -8.19 6.25 12.99
C ILE A 88 -8.63 6.78 11.62
N PRO A 89 -7.75 6.87 10.61
CA PRO A 89 -8.15 7.12 9.23
C PRO A 89 -8.66 5.85 8.54
N GLN A 90 -9.35 6.06 7.43
CA GLN A 90 -9.93 5.01 6.61
C GLN A 90 -9.71 5.31 5.14
N ASN A 91 -9.47 4.28 4.33
CA ASN A 91 -9.31 4.42 2.88
C ASN A 91 -10.10 3.35 2.11
N MET A 92 -10.29 3.61 0.81
CA MET A 92 -10.87 2.66 -0.13
C MET A 92 -10.00 2.55 -1.38
N PHE A 93 -9.96 1.35 -1.93
CA PHE A 93 -9.13 0.99 -3.08
C PHE A 93 -9.95 0.25 -4.14
N ARG A 94 -9.56 0.44 -5.40
CA ARG A 94 -10.05 -0.29 -6.57
C ARG A 94 -8.88 -0.92 -7.28
N TYR A 95 -8.94 -2.22 -7.50
CA TYR A 95 -8.10 -2.88 -8.48
C TYR A 95 -8.88 -3.08 -9.78
N VAL A 96 -8.32 -2.61 -10.89
CA VAL A 96 -8.85 -2.82 -12.24
C VAL A 96 -7.70 -2.72 -13.23
N ASP A 97 -7.71 -3.56 -14.26
CA ASP A 97 -6.73 -3.51 -15.35
C ASP A 97 -5.26 -3.50 -14.85
N GLY A 98 -4.93 -4.38 -13.91
CA GLY A 98 -3.57 -4.54 -13.38
C GLY A 98 -3.14 -3.52 -12.33
N ARG A 99 -3.96 -2.50 -12.03
CA ARG A 99 -3.59 -1.42 -11.11
C ARG A 99 -4.49 -1.37 -9.88
N LEU A 100 -3.90 -1.33 -8.70
CA LEU A 100 -4.58 -0.99 -7.45
C LEU A 100 -4.48 0.53 -7.19
N ASN A 101 -5.60 1.25 -7.26
CA ASN A 101 -5.68 2.68 -6.96
C ASN A 101 -6.37 2.94 -5.62
N GLN A 102 -5.90 3.93 -4.86
CA GLN A 102 -6.67 4.50 -3.77
C GLN A 102 -7.71 5.47 -4.33
N ILE A 103 -8.99 5.16 -4.12
CA ILE A 103 -10.13 5.91 -4.67
C ILE A 103 -10.86 6.76 -3.62
N GLY A 104 -10.42 6.69 -2.36
CA GLY A 104 -10.96 7.50 -1.29
C GLY A 104 -10.14 7.44 -0.02
N MET A 105 -10.21 8.54 0.74
CA MET A 105 -9.59 8.68 2.05
C MET A 105 -10.52 9.49 2.95
N SER A 106 -10.44 9.29 4.27
CA SER A 106 -11.12 10.13 5.27
C SER A 106 -10.13 10.96 6.09
N TRP A 107 -10.66 11.95 6.83
CA TRP A 107 -10.05 12.41 8.08
C TRP A 107 -10.06 11.29 9.13
N CYS A 108 -9.41 11.52 10.27
CA CYS A 108 -9.27 10.51 11.30
C CYS A 108 -10.36 10.61 12.37
N LYS A 109 -10.87 9.46 12.83
CA LYS A 109 -11.71 9.38 14.02
C LYS A 109 -10.86 9.26 15.28
N ASP A 110 -11.17 10.05 16.31
CA ASP A 110 -10.52 9.95 17.61
C ASP A 110 -11.15 8.84 18.49
N GLY A 111 -10.31 8.03 19.13
CA GLY A 111 -10.66 7.16 20.25
C GLY A 111 -11.29 7.94 21.41
N PHE A 112 -12.08 7.26 22.26
CA PHE A 112 -12.63 7.91 23.46
C PHE A 112 -12.67 6.99 24.70
N CYS A 113 -12.85 5.69 24.48
CA CYS A 113 -12.67 4.63 25.46
C CYS A 113 -12.56 3.30 24.71
N ALA A 114 -12.15 2.24 25.40
CA ALA A 114 -11.99 0.91 24.84
C ALA A 114 -12.94 -0.09 25.50
N LEU A 115 -13.88 -0.66 24.74
CA LEU A 115 -14.59 -1.86 25.18
C LEU A 115 -13.59 -3.03 25.33
N GLN A 116 -13.92 -4.00 26.17
CA GLN A 116 -13.06 -5.16 26.48
C GLN A 116 -13.63 -6.45 25.89
N GLU A 117 -13.87 -6.45 24.58
CA GLU A 117 -14.48 -7.59 23.88
C GLU A 117 -13.43 -8.63 23.49
N ASN A 118 -13.87 -9.84 23.16
CA ASN A 118 -13.01 -10.98 22.77
C ASN A 118 -13.18 -11.37 21.29
N GLN A 119 -13.52 -10.41 20.41
CA GLN A 119 -13.80 -10.67 19.00
C GLN A 119 -12.57 -11.10 18.21
N CYS A 120 -11.38 -10.66 18.65
CA CYS A 120 -10.11 -10.86 17.95
C CYS A 120 -9.21 -11.93 18.60
N GLY A 121 -9.64 -12.51 19.73
CA GLY A 121 -8.83 -13.46 20.49
C GLY A 121 -9.21 -13.51 21.98
N SER A 122 -8.36 -14.15 22.77
CA SER A 122 -8.44 -14.15 24.23
C SER A 122 -8.25 -12.72 24.76
N CYS A 123 -9.06 -12.28 25.72
CA CYS A 123 -8.99 -10.93 26.29
C CYS A 123 -8.65 -11.01 27.78
N ASP A 124 -7.62 -10.26 28.20
CA ASP A 124 -7.30 -9.95 29.59
C ASP A 124 -7.77 -8.51 29.90
N PRO A 125 -8.97 -8.33 30.47
CA PRO A 125 -9.62 -7.02 30.50
C PRO A 125 -8.99 -6.07 31.52
N ALA A 126 -8.71 -4.84 31.09
CA ALA A 126 -8.23 -3.76 31.96
C ALA A 126 -9.35 -3.04 32.76
N GLY A 127 -10.60 -3.54 32.65
CA GLY A 127 -11.77 -2.97 33.31
C GLY A 127 -13.09 -3.50 32.75
N PHE A 128 -14.20 -2.86 33.09
CA PHE A 128 -15.54 -3.21 32.57
C PHE A 128 -16.20 -2.01 31.88
N GLY A 129 -17.02 -2.30 30.87
CA GLY A 129 -17.74 -1.26 30.13
C GLY A 129 -16.81 -0.52 29.17
N CYS A 130 -16.58 0.76 29.43
CA CYS A 130 -15.86 1.70 28.56
C CYS A 130 -14.66 2.31 29.33
N PRO A 131 -13.68 1.50 29.76
CA PRO A 131 -12.46 1.98 30.39
C PRO A 131 -11.57 2.78 29.42
N GLU A 132 -10.64 3.56 29.96
CA GLU A 132 -9.64 4.32 29.21
C GLU A 132 -8.35 3.51 28.94
N LEU A 133 -8.46 2.18 28.95
CA LEU A 133 -7.39 1.23 28.71
C LEU A 133 -7.94 0.05 27.89
N LEU A 134 -7.21 -0.44 26.90
CA LEU A 134 -7.48 -1.69 26.19
C LEU A 134 -6.52 -2.77 26.69
N GLY A 135 -7.05 -3.76 27.41
CA GLY A 135 -6.24 -4.83 27.98
C GLY A 135 -5.63 -5.77 26.92
N PRO A 136 -4.56 -6.51 27.23
CA PRO A 136 -3.93 -7.46 26.31
C PRO A 136 -4.91 -8.45 25.68
N GLY A 137 -4.86 -8.56 24.36
CA GLY A 137 -5.73 -9.41 23.53
C GLY A 137 -7.20 -8.96 23.45
N CYS A 138 -7.60 -7.94 24.21
CA CYS A 138 -8.94 -7.38 24.14
C CYS A 138 -9.15 -6.58 22.86
N SER A 139 -10.42 -6.44 22.48
CA SER A 139 -10.85 -5.78 21.26
C SER A 139 -11.89 -4.70 21.52
N ASP A 140 -11.77 -3.58 20.81
CA ASP A 140 -12.68 -2.44 20.90
C ASP A 140 -13.35 -2.17 19.54
N PRO A 141 -14.67 -2.41 19.39
CA PRO A 141 -15.41 -2.11 18.18
C PRO A 141 -15.97 -0.68 18.16
N TYR A 142 -15.66 0.06 17.10
CA TYR A 142 -16.36 1.28 16.70
C TYR A 142 -17.26 1.03 15.48
N SER A 143 -18.54 1.41 15.61
CA SER A 143 -19.48 1.32 14.49
C SER A 143 -19.09 2.22 13.33
N ASP A 144 -19.50 1.83 12.12
CA ASP A 144 -19.32 2.63 10.91
C ASP A 144 -19.93 4.05 11.04
N SER A 145 -21.08 4.19 11.70
CA SER A 145 -21.74 5.48 11.92
C SER A 145 -20.97 6.39 12.88
N LEU A 146 -20.35 5.83 13.93
CA LEU A 146 -19.48 6.58 14.85
C LEU A 146 -18.23 7.04 14.11
N ASN A 147 -17.61 6.15 13.33
CA ASN A 147 -16.40 6.44 12.57
C ASN A 147 -16.58 7.48 11.46
N GLY A 148 -17.82 7.73 11.01
CA GLY A 148 -18.13 8.76 10.02
C GLY A 148 -18.72 10.05 10.61
N GLN A 149 -18.80 10.19 11.93
CA GLN A 149 -19.46 11.33 12.55
C GLN A 149 -18.60 12.59 12.42
N GLN A 150 -19.01 13.53 11.56
CA GLN A 150 -18.19 14.69 11.16
C GLN A 150 -17.64 15.52 12.33
N SER A 151 -18.39 15.64 13.42
CA SER A 151 -17.99 16.39 14.62
C SER A 151 -16.87 15.72 15.42
N GLY A 152 -16.64 14.41 15.23
CA GLY A 152 -15.59 13.64 15.88
C GLY A 152 -14.42 13.28 14.95
N LEU A 153 -14.33 13.94 13.79
CA LEU A 153 -13.25 13.74 12.82
C LEU A 153 -12.23 14.87 12.88
N ALA A 154 -10.95 14.50 12.89
CA ALA A 154 -9.78 15.37 12.95
C ALA A 154 -8.89 15.21 11.70
N PRO A 155 -8.23 16.28 11.22
CA PRO A 155 -7.41 16.22 10.01
C PRO A 155 -6.15 15.36 10.20
N ARG A 156 -5.71 14.73 9.11
CA ARG A 156 -4.46 13.97 9.04
C ARG A 156 -3.22 14.85 9.17
N SER A 157 -3.29 16.11 8.70
CA SER A 157 -2.18 17.09 8.80
C SER A 157 -1.77 17.44 10.22
N GLN A 158 -2.60 17.15 11.22
CA GLN A 158 -2.30 17.39 12.64
C GLN A 158 -1.66 16.18 13.34
N CYS A 159 -1.20 15.19 12.57
CA CYS A 159 -0.60 13.95 13.07
C CYS A 159 0.83 13.84 12.58
N ASN A 160 1.73 13.40 13.47
CA ASN A 160 3.03 12.85 13.10
C ASN A 160 2.88 11.33 13.07
N ALA A 161 2.83 10.76 11.86
CA ALA A 161 2.61 9.32 11.72
C ALA A 161 3.82 8.48 12.13
N ALA A 162 5.02 9.09 12.18
CA ALA A 162 6.22 8.39 12.57
C ALA A 162 6.25 8.17 14.08
N SER A 163 5.90 9.19 14.88
CA SER A 163 5.90 9.10 16.35
C SER A 163 4.56 8.67 16.97
N GLY A 164 3.48 8.66 16.19
CA GLY A 164 2.14 8.45 16.73
C GLY A 164 1.50 9.69 17.37
N ASP A 165 2.27 10.77 17.56
CA ASP A 165 1.78 11.99 18.19
C ASP A 165 0.82 12.77 17.30
N TYR A 166 -0.09 13.51 17.92
CA TYR A 166 -1.00 14.40 17.22
C TYR A 166 -1.51 15.52 18.13
N LEU A 167 -2.02 16.57 17.50
CA LEU A 167 -2.64 17.70 18.21
C LEU A 167 -4.01 17.30 18.77
N TYR A 168 -4.18 17.49 20.07
CA TYR A 168 -5.46 17.32 20.78
C TYR A 168 -5.74 18.50 21.73
N PRO A 169 -6.98 19.03 21.76
CA PRO A 169 -8.04 18.78 20.79
C PRO A 169 -7.63 19.28 19.40
N PRO A 170 -8.21 18.74 18.31
CA PRO A 170 -7.91 19.22 16.97
C PRO A 170 -8.27 20.70 16.81
N GLN A 171 -7.44 21.45 16.11
CA GLN A 171 -7.57 22.90 15.95
C GLN A 171 -7.88 23.27 14.49
N ASP A 172 -8.24 24.53 14.23
CA ASP A 172 -8.40 25.08 12.87
C ASP A 172 -9.32 24.28 11.92
N LEU A 173 -10.36 23.68 12.51
CA LEU A 173 -11.27 22.82 11.77
C LEU A 173 -12.21 23.62 10.85
N THR A 174 -12.06 23.45 9.54
CA THR A 174 -13.01 24.00 8.57
C THR A 174 -14.40 23.37 8.76
N SER A 175 -15.47 24.15 8.53
CA SER A 175 -16.84 23.60 8.60
C SER A 175 -17.00 22.47 7.57
N PRO A 176 -17.49 21.29 7.97
CA PRO A 176 -17.58 20.17 7.05
C PRO A 176 -18.65 20.43 5.99
N ALA A 177 -18.34 20.11 4.73
CA ALA A 177 -19.35 20.03 3.70
C ALA A 177 -20.47 19.07 4.13
N ALA A 178 -21.73 19.46 3.92
CA ALA A 178 -22.87 18.62 4.26
C ALA A 178 -22.72 17.24 3.59
N THR A 179 -23.13 16.18 4.29
CA THR A 179 -23.17 14.79 3.80
C THR A 179 -21.80 14.11 3.60
N ILE A 180 -20.80 14.76 3.00
CA ILE A 180 -19.56 14.07 2.59
C ILE A 180 -18.28 14.59 3.27
N GLY A 181 -18.31 15.79 3.87
CA GLY A 181 -17.12 16.40 4.46
C GLY A 181 -16.47 15.49 5.50
N ARG A 182 -15.13 15.44 5.53
CA ARG A 182 -14.28 14.65 6.46
C ARG A 182 -14.37 13.13 6.35
N ARG A 183 -15.43 12.58 5.73
CA ARG A 183 -15.66 11.14 5.54
C ARG A 183 -14.80 10.57 4.40
N VAL A 184 -14.82 9.25 4.21
CA VAL A 184 -14.22 8.63 3.02
C VAL A 184 -15.00 9.13 1.79
N GLN A 185 -14.37 9.94 0.96
CA GLN A 185 -14.97 10.47 -0.27
C GLN A 185 -14.58 9.61 -1.47
N VAL A 186 -15.59 9.04 -2.15
CA VAL A 186 -15.38 8.19 -3.33
C VAL A 186 -16.27 8.68 -4.48
N LEU A 187 -15.71 8.85 -5.67
CA LEU A 187 -16.48 9.16 -6.87
C LEU A 187 -17.37 7.96 -7.24
N GLN A 188 -18.64 8.22 -7.57
CA GLN A 188 -19.56 7.15 -7.99
C GLN A 188 -19.05 6.42 -9.23
N ASP A 189 -18.35 7.11 -10.14
CA ASP A 189 -17.80 6.53 -11.35
C ASP A 189 -16.70 5.51 -11.06
N ASP A 190 -15.98 5.62 -9.94
CA ASP A 190 -14.97 4.62 -9.54
C ASP A 190 -15.59 3.30 -9.08
N LEU A 191 -16.85 3.35 -8.60
CA LEU A 191 -17.62 2.19 -8.17
C LEU A 191 -18.54 1.66 -9.26
N SER A 192 -18.62 2.34 -10.41
CA SER A 192 -19.54 1.97 -11.48
C SER A 192 -19.11 0.68 -12.17
N PRO A 193 -19.92 -0.40 -12.17
CA PRO A 193 -19.57 -1.65 -12.84
C PRO A 193 -19.43 -1.52 -14.36
N SER A 194 -20.09 -0.53 -14.98
CA SER A 194 -19.97 -0.29 -16.43
C SER A 194 -18.67 0.42 -16.79
N SER A 195 -18.16 1.28 -15.90
CA SER A 195 -16.91 2.01 -16.11
C SER A 195 -15.70 1.19 -15.67
N ASN A 196 -15.89 0.25 -14.74
CA ASN A 196 -14.83 -0.57 -14.15
C ASN A 196 -15.20 -2.05 -14.22
N PRO A 197 -15.31 -2.63 -15.44
CA PRO A 197 -15.62 -4.04 -15.58
C PRO A 197 -14.55 -4.90 -14.88
N ALA A 198 -14.97 -5.96 -14.19
CA ALA A 198 -14.11 -6.87 -13.43
C ALA A 198 -13.30 -6.23 -12.28
N ALA A 199 -13.62 -5.00 -11.87
CA ALA A 199 -12.95 -4.37 -10.75
C ALA A 199 -13.21 -5.10 -9.42
N THR A 200 -12.19 -5.13 -8.58
CA THR A 200 -12.27 -5.61 -7.20
C THR A 200 -11.98 -4.45 -6.25
N TYR A 201 -12.61 -4.47 -5.07
CA TYR A 201 -12.60 -3.32 -4.17
C TYR A 201 -12.17 -3.74 -2.77
N TYR A 202 -11.52 -2.81 -2.08
CA TYR A 202 -10.97 -3.02 -0.74
C TYR A 202 -11.15 -1.78 0.11
N CYS A 203 -11.17 -1.94 1.43
CA CYS A 203 -10.98 -0.85 2.37
C CYS A 203 -9.84 -1.18 3.32
N ASP A 204 -9.17 -0.15 3.83
CA ASP A 204 -8.25 -0.28 4.95
C ASP A 204 -8.60 0.73 6.06
N ALA A 205 -8.08 0.46 7.24
CA ALA A 205 -8.07 1.39 8.36
C ALA A 205 -6.75 1.26 9.10
N ILE A 206 -6.30 2.37 9.69
CA ILE A 206 -5.05 2.48 10.44
C ILE A 206 -5.39 2.90 11.87
N TYR A 207 -4.66 2.40 12.87
CA TYR A 207 -4.73 2.92 14.23
C TYR A 207 -3.40 3.59 14.58
N LEU A 208 -3.34 4.92 14.43
CA LEU A 208 -2.18 5.68 14.87
C LEU A 208 -2.24 5.86 16.39
N HIS A 209 -1.21 5.43 17.13
CA HIS A 209 -1.17 5.56 18.58
C HIS A 209 0.25 5.84 19.11
N PRO A 210 0.46 6.83 20.02
CA PRO A 210 1.79 7.11 20.56
C PRO A 210 2.43 5.94 21.30
N GLN A 211 1.66 5.22 22.13
CA GLN A 211 2.19 4.09 22.91
C GLN A 211 2.60 2.88 22.04
N ASP A 212 2.01 2.76 20.85
CA ASP A 212 2.35 1.74 19.86
C ASP A 212 3.75 2.05 19.25
N TYR A 213 4.02 3.33 18.99
CA TYR A 213 5.34 3.82 18.60
C TYR A 213 6.38 3.73 19.74
N GLU A 214 6.02 4.12 20.96
CA GLU A 214 6.91 4.03 22.14
C GLU A 214 7.37 2.58 22.40
N ALA A 215 6.54 1.60 22.04
CA ALA A 215 6.85 0.18 22.09
C ALA A 215 7.59 -0.34 20.84
N GLY A 216 7.60 0.42 19.74
CA GLY A 216 8.20 0.02 18.46
C GLY A 216 7.35 -0.94 17.63
N ASN A 217 6.03 -1.00 17.87
CA ASN A 217 5.10 -1.93 17.25
C ASN A 217 4.25 -1.32 16.12
N GLN A 218 4.38 -0.02 15.84
CA GLN A 218 3.58 0.78 14.89
C GLN A 218 3.58 0.35 13.41
N LEU A 219 4.28 -0.73 13.05
CA LEU A 219 4.47 -1.18 11.66
C LEU A 219 3.49 -2.30 11.24
N ASN A 220 2.51 -2.61 12.08
CA ASN A 220 1.44 -3.59 11.86
C ASN A 220 0.03 -3.02 12.15
N ASN A 221 -0.09 -1.70 12.34
CA ASN A 221 -1.32 -1.06 12.83
C ASN A 221 -2.36 -0.74 11.74
N SER A 222 -2.11 -1.19 10.51
CA SER A 222 -3.01 -1.07 9.37
C SER A 222 -3.46 -2.44 8.90
N SER A 223 -4.71 -2.57 8.46
CA SER A 223 -5.24 -3.82 7.93
C SER A 223 -6.24 -3.55 6.82
N PHE A 224 -6.26 -4.41 5.79
CA PHE A 224 -7.20 -4.28 4.67
C PHE A 224 -8.25 -5.41 4.67
N ARG A 225 -9.38 -5.15 4.00
CA ARG A 225 -10.45 -6.13 3.78
C ARG A 225 -11.13 -5.91 2.43
N ARG A 226 -11.55 -7.01 1.80
CA ARG A 226 -12.30 -6.99 0.54
C ARG A 226 -13.69 -6.40 0.71
N VAL A 227 -14.17 -5.69 -0.31
CA VAL A 227 -15.47 -5.03 -0.36
C VAL A 227 -16.20 -5.42 -1.65
N GLU A 228 -17.49 -5.73 -1.53
CA GLU A 228 -18.38 -5.94 -2.67
C GLU A 228 -19.19 -4.66 -2.94
N VAL A 229 -19.26 -4.28 -4.23
CA VAL A 229 -20.09 -3.18 -4.71
C VAL A 229 -21.44 -3.74 -5.16
N GLY A 230 -22.49 -3.36 -4.43
CA GLY A 230 -23.86 -3.74 -4.70
C GLY A 230 -24.62 -2.69 -5.52
N THR A 231 -25.93 -2.59 -5.32
CA THR A 231 -26.80 -1.71 -6.11
C THR A 231 -26.59 -0.22 -5.83
N LEU A 232 -26.64 0.59 -6.90
CA LEU A 232 -26.73 2.05 -6.81
C LEU A 232 -28.11 2.51 -6.31
N SER A 233 -28.12 3.55 -5.49
CA SER A 233 -29.32 4.24 -5.03
C SER A 233 -29.07 5.74 -4.94
N GLY A 234 -30.06 6.55 -4.55
CA GLY A 234 -29.89 8.00 -4.36
C GLY A 234 -28.81 8.39 -3.35
N SER A 235 -28.42 7.49 -2.45
CA SER A 235 -27.33 7.70 -1.47
C SER A 235 -25.96 7.18 -1.94
N GLY A 236 -25.85 6.65 -3.15
CA GLY A 236 -24.64 6.02 -3.69
C GLY A 236 -24.72 4.49 -3.78
N TYR A 237 -23.60 3.85 -4.13
CA TYR A 237 -23.49 2.39 -4.20
C TYR A 237 -23.52 1.76 -2.81
N ARG A 238 -24.13 0.58 -2.66
CA ARG A 238 -24.05 -0.18 -1.40
C ARG A 238 -22.70 -0.90 -1.35
N LEU A 239 -21.92 -0.70 -0.29
CA LEU A 239 -20.65 -1.39 -0.08
C LEU A 239 -20.80 -2.41 1.04
N THR A 240 -20.25 -3.61 0.88
CA THR A 240 -20.34 -4.68 1.89
C THR A 240 -18.99 -5.35 2.05
N PRO A 241 -18.37 -5.31 3.24
CA PRO A 241 -17.17 -6.08 3.51
C PRO A 241 -17.40 -7.57 3.33
N THR A 242 -16.46 -8.25 2.70
CA THR A 242 -16.48 -9.70 2.42
C THR A 242 -15.14 -10.32 2.76
N GLY A 243 -15.11 -11.64 2.96
CA GLY A 243 -13.88 -12.35 3.32
C GLY A 243 -13.32 -11.98 4.70
N PRO A 244 -12.16 -12.56 5.08
CA PRO A 244 -11.44 -12.20 6.29
C PRO A 244 -10.74 -10.83 6.14
N THR A 245 -10.35 -10.24 7.27
CA THR A 245 -9.44 -9.09 7.30
C THR A 245 -8.00 -9.58 7.26
N SER A 246 -7.18 -8.94 6.43
CA SER A 246 -5.73 -9.15 6.38
C SER A 246 -5.06 -8.29 7.46
N ILE A 247 -5.00 -8.83 8.68
CA ILE A 247 -4.46 -8.13 9.85
C ILE A 247 -2.98 -7.79 9.63
N GLY A 248 -2.58 -6.57 10.00
CA GLY A 248 -1.20 -6.12 9.93
C GLY A 248 -0.68 -5.76 8.54
N LYS A 249 -1.56 -5.73 7.53
CA LYS A 249 -1.22 -5.42 6.14
C LYS A 249 -2.00 -4.20 5.64
N PRO A 250 -1.35 -3.07 5.29
CA PRO A 250 -2.02 -1.92 4.68
C PRO A 250 -2.61 -2.23 3.30
N GLY A 251 -3.48 -1.33 2.81
CA GLY A 251 -4.23 -1.51 1.55
C GLY A 251 -3.41 -1.91 0.33
N ILE A 252 -2.14 -1.49 0.22
CA ILE A 252 -1.25 -1.85 -0.90
C ILE A 252 -1.06 -3.37 -1.06
N PHE A 253 -1.13 -4.13 0.04
CA PHE A 253 -1.02 -5.60 0.00
C PHE A 253 -2.22 -6.29 -0.65
N ALA A 254 -3.34 -5.58 -0.82
CA ALA A 254 -4.46 -6.11 -1.59
C ALA A 254 -4.11 -6.31 -3.07
N TRP A 255 -3.00 -5.76 -3.57
CA TRP A 255 -2.59 -5.97 -4.95
C TRP A 255 -2.18 -7.43 -5.20
N GLU A 256 -1.51 -8.08 -4.23
CA GLU A 256 -1.14 -9.51 -4.28
C GLU A 256 -2.38 -10.43 -4.29
N ASP A 257 -3.56 -9.97 -3.85
CA ASP A 257 -4.82 -10.74 -3.96
C ASP A 257 -5.36 -10.81 -5.41
N ASN A 258 -4.84 -9.99 -6.33
CA ASN A 258 -5.34 -9.89 -7.70
C ASN A 258 -4.31 -10.23 -8.78
N SER A 259 -3.02 -10.27 -8.43
CA SER A 259 -1.93 -10.58 -9.36
C SER A 259 -0.77 -11.24 -8.61
N ASP A 260 -0.39 -12.44 -9.07
CA ASP A 260 0.70 -13.24 -8.49
C ASP A 260 2.10 -12.72 -8.88
N THR A 261 2.18 -11.78 -9.84
CA THR A 261 3.44 -11.18 -10.32
C THR A 261 3.81 -9.90 -9.57
N VAL A 262 2.93 -9.41 -8.70
CA VAL A 262 3.17 -8.22 -7.88
C VAL A 262 4.35 -8.43 -6.95
N VAL A 263 5.25 -7.46 -6.95
CA VAL A 263 6.38 -7.38 -6.04
C VAL A 263 6.19 -6.19 -5.13
N ILE A 264 6.07 -6.42 -3.81
CA ILE A 264 6.04 -5.37 -2.79
C ILE A 264 7.36 -5.33 -2.04
N ARG A 265 7.96 -4.14 -1.94
CA ARG A 265 9.17 -3.83 -1.19
C ARG A 265 8.85 -2.89 -0.04
N THR A 266 9.38 -3.24 1.12
CA THR A 266 9.31 -2.42 2.33
C THR A 266 10.53 -1.52 2.40
N ILE A 267 10.31 -0.24 2.69
CA ILE A 267 11.35 0.77 2.77
C ILE A 267 11.18 1.50 4.11
N ASP A 268 12.14 1.32 4.99
CA ASP A 268 12.20 2.02 6.27
C ASP A 268 13.07 3.27 6.11
N ILE A 269 12.48 4.44 6.30
CA ILE A 269 13.20 5.72 6.21
C ILE A 269 13.97 5.93 7.51
N PRO A 270 15.30 6.13 7.47
CA PRO A 270 16.10 6.25 8.67
C PRO A 270 15.62 7.35 9.63
N ASN A 271 15.44 6.99 10.90
CA ASN A 271 14.94 7.86 11.97
C ASN A 271 13.53 8.45 11.73
N ASP A 272 12.70 7.77 10.94
CA ASP A 272 11.33 8.19 10.64
C ASP A 272 10.38 6.98 10.59
N GLY A 273 9.63 6.77 9.51
CA GLY A 273 8.65 5.70 9.36
C GLY A 273 8.82 4.86 8.11
N ARG A 274 7.77 4.11 7.77
CA ARG A 274 7.78 3.10 6.71
C ARG A 274 6.94 3.50 5.51
N VAL A 275 7.46 3.21 4.34
CA VAL A 275 6.74 3.23 3.07
C VAL A 275 6.87 1.88 2.36
N PHE A 276 5.98 1.62 1.40
CA PHE A 276 6.04 0.44 0.55
C PHE A 276 6.06 0.88 -0.91
N LEU A 277 6.93 0.27 -1.71
CA LEU A 277 6.89 0.37 -3.18
C LEU A 277 6.43 -0.98 -3.73
N ALA A 278 5.34 -0.98 -4.48
CA ALA A 278 4.88 -2.13 -5.23
C ALA A 278 5.10 -1.94 -6.73
N SER A 279 5.40 -3.02 -7.44
CA SER A 279 5.52 -3.06 -8.90
C SER A 279 4.82 -4.28 -9.49
N ASP A 280 4.21 -4.14 -10.66
CA ASP A 280 3.73 -5.23 -11.52
C ASP A 280 4.06 -4.91 -12.99
N VAL A 281 4.16 -5.94 -13.82
CA VAL A 281 4.45 -5.78 -15.27
C VAL A 281 3.50 -6.63 -16.09
N ILE A 282 2.87 -6.00 -17.06
CA ILE A 282 1.87 -6.61 -17.93
C ILE A 282 2.41 -6.65 -19.34
N ASP A 283 2.56 -7.86 -19.89
CA ASP A 283 2.91 -8.08 -21.30
C ASP A 283 1.68 -7.78 -22.17
N ASN A 284 1.79 -6.80 -23.08
CA ASN A 284 0.71 -6.43 -23.99
C ASN A 284 0.55 -7.41 -25.16
N GLY A 285 1.48 -8.37 -25.33
CA GLY A 285 1.48 -9.37 -26.39
C GLY A 285 1.91 -8.84 -27.75
N ASP A 286 2.40 -7.61 -27.83
CA ASP A 286 2.84 -6.92 -29.04
C ASP A 286 4.31 -6.48 -29.00
N GLY A 287 5.07 -6.97 -28.02
CA GLY A 287 6.46 -6.59 -27.79
C GLY A 287 6.61 -5.38 -26.85
N THR A 288 5.52 -4.81 -26.35
CA THR A 288 5.54 -3.78 -25.31
C THR A 288 5.05 -4.30 -23.96
N TYR A 289 5.50 -3.65 -22.90
CA TYR A 289 5.21 -4.00 -21.52
C TYR A 289 4.70 -2.76 -20.79
N ARG A 290 3.60 -2.91 -20.06
CA ARG A 290 3.10 -1.88 -19.15
C ARG A 290 3.68 -2.10 -17.76
N TYR A 291 4.42 -1.12 -17.28
CA TYR A 291 4.99 -1.09 -15.94
C TYR A 291 4.05 -0.32 -15.02
N GLU A 292 3.64 -0.96 -13.94
CA GLU A 292 2.73 -0.42 -12.93
C GLU A 292 3.46 -0.31 -11.60
N TYR A 293 3.44 0.87 -10.97
CA TYR A 293 4.01 1.08 -9.65
C TYR A 293 3.01 1.74 -8.70
N ALA A 294 3.16 1.47 -7.41
CA ALA A 294 2.43 2.17 -6.35
C ALA A 294 3.33 2.40 -5.14
N ILE A 295 3.29 3.62 -4.58
CA ILE A 295 3.94 3.92 -3.29
C ILE A 295 2.85 4.17 -2.25
N TYR A 296 2.85 3.40 -1.17
CA TYR A 296 1.98 3.60 0.00
C TYR A 296 2.83 4.05 1.18
N ASN A 297 2.52 5.22 1.75
CA ASN A 297 3.17 5.69 2.97
C ASN A 297 2.37 5.21 4.19
N LEU A 298 2.93 4.32 5.01
CA LEU A 298 2.26 3.83 6.21
C LEU A 298 2.44 4.79 7.39
N THR A 299 3.70 5.08 7.75
CA THR A 299 4.03 5.85 8.96
C THR A 299 5.08 6.94 8.75
N SER A 300 5.64 7.11 7.54
CA SER A 300 6.68 8.13 7.35
C SER A 300 6.11 9.55 7.46
N ASP A 301 6.64 10.35 8.39
CA ASP A 301 6.36 11.78 8.49
C ASP A 301 7.31 12.60 7.59
N HIS A 302 8.41 12.01 7.14
CA HIS A 302 9.27 12.59 6.11
C HIS A 302 8.63 12.62 4.72
N ASN A 303 7.72 11.70 4.41
CA ASN A 303 6.96 11.60 3.14
C ASN A 303 7.84 11.40 1.90
N ILE A 304 7.21 11.12 0.75
CA ILE A 304 7.87 10.94 -0.55
C ILE A 304 7.36 11.97 -1.55
N ASN A 305 8.26 12.60 -2.32
CA ASN A 305 7.91 13.61 -3.35
C ASN A 305 8.49 13.33 -4.73
N GLY A 306 9.25 12.24 -4.89
CA GLY A 306 9.84 11.85 -6.16
C GLY A 306 9.96 10.33 -6.30
N LEU A 307 9.82 9.85 -7.53
CA LEU A 307 10.11 8.48 -7.94
C LEU A 307 10.86 8.51 -9.26
N GLU A 308 11.92 7.72 -9.34
CA GLU A 308 12.73 7.52 -10.53
C GLU A 308 12.88 6.02 -10.82
N ILE A 309 12.49 5.64 -12.03
CA ILE A 309 12.60 4.27 -12.56
C ILE A 309 13.60 4.29 -13.72
N PRO A 310 14.72 3.55 -13.64
CA PRO A 310 15.70 3.50 -14.72
C PRO A 310 15.10 2.85 -15.97
N VAL A 311 15.52 3.34 -17.13
CA VAL A 311 15.14 2.81 -18.46
C VAL A 311 16.38 2.84 -19.36
N PRO A 312 16.62 1.84 -20.22
CA PRO A 312 17.67 1.93 -21.23
C PRO A 312 17.48 3.16 -22.14
N GLY A 313 18.58 3.84 -22.50
CA GLY A 313 18.52 5.10 -23.23
C GLY A 313 17.94 5.03 -24.64
N ASN A 314 17.82 3.83 -25.20
CA ASN A 314 17.23 3.51 -26.48
C ASN A 314 15.75 3.04 -26.38
N ALA A 315 15.22 2.88 -25.17
CA ALA A 315 13.88 2.38 -24.94
C ALA A 315 12.82 3.34 -25.48
N ASN A 316 11.84 2.82 -26.19
CA ASN A 316 10.67 3.59 -26.59
C ASN A 316 9.64 3.58 -25.47
N VAL A 317 9.46 4.73 -24.82
CA VAL A 317 8.53 4.90 -23.70
C VAL A 317 7.32 5.74 -24.13
N THR A 318 6.13 5.22 -23.84
CA THR A 318 4.85 5.91 -24.06
C THR A 318 3.98 5.86 -22.80
N ASP A 319 2.85 6.57 -22.83
CA ASP A 319 1.78 6.49 -21.81
C ASP A 319 2.26 6.71 -20.37
N ILE A 320 3.24 7.60 -20.19
CA ILE A 320 3.72 8.01 -18.87
C ILE A 320 2.58 8.70 -18.15
N GLY A 321 2.13 8.10 -17.05
CA GLY A 321 0.99 8.56 -16.30
C GLY A 321 1.18 8.50 -14.79
N PHE A 322 0.27 9.17 -14.10
CA PHE A 322 0.26 9.37 -12.66
C PHE A 322 -1.19 9.36 -12.17
N SER A 323 -1.42 8.82 -10.97
CA SER A 323 -2.72 8.89 -10.30
C SER A 323 -2.52 9.01 -8.79
N ASP A 324 -3.26 9.90 -8.16
CA ASP A 324 -3.23 10.16 -6.72
C ASP A 324 -4.63 10.19 -6.10
N VAL A 325 -4.67 10.29 -4.78
CA VAL A 325 -5.86 10.61 -4.01
C VAL A 325 -5.74 12.05 -3.49
N ASN A 326 -6.79 12.84 -3.69
CA ASN A 326 -6.78 14.25 -3.28
C ASN A 326 -7.08 14.42 -1.80
N SER A 327 -6.24 15.24 -1.15
CA SER A 327 -6.58 15.84 0.15
C SER A 327 -7.85 16.70 0.02
N HIS A 328 -8.68 16.71 1.07
CA HIS A 328 -10.00 17.35 1.01
C HIS A 328 -10.45 17.90 2.35
N SER A 329 -11.62 18.55 2.36
CA SER A 329 -12.26 19.06 3.57
C SER A 329 -11.39 20.05 4.36
N GLY A 330 -10.54 20.81 3.67
CA GLY A 330 -9.69 21.85 4.27
C GLY A 330 -8.35 21.36 4.81
N GLU A 331 -7.91 20.14 4.47
CA GLU A 331 -6.49 19.79 4.58
C GLU A 331 -5.63 20.80 3.80
N PRO A 332 -4.43 21.17 4.29
CA PRO A 332 -3.61 22.22 3.69
C PRO A 332 -2.90 21.78 2.41
N PHE A 333 -2.77 20.47 2.19
CA PHE A 333 -1.96 19.91 1.13
C PHE A 333 -2.50 20.20 -0.27
N ALA A 334 -1.59 20.60 -1.15
CA ALA A 334 -1.86 20.81 -2.56
C ALA A 334 -2.31 19.52 -3.25
N THR A 335 -3.16 19.66 -4.27
CA THR A 335 -3.78 18.54 -5.01
C THR A 335 -3.41 18.58 -6.50
N ASN A 336 -2.34 19.29 -6.87
CA ASN A 336 -1.86 19.30 -8.24
C ASN A 336 -1.08 18.01 -8.53
N SER A 337 -1.31 17.42 -9.70
CA SER A 337 -0.61 16.22 -10.14
C SER A 337 0.91 16.45 -10.25
N TRP A 338 1.68 15.36 -10.12
CA TRP A 338 3.13 15.37 -10.28
C TRP A 338 3.50 15.61 -11.75
N ALA A 339 4.65 16.25 -11.97
CA ALA A 339 5.29 16.23 -13.27
C ALA A 339 5.75 14.81 -13.58
N ALA A 340 5.67 14.40 -14.85
CA ALA A 340 6.07 13.08 -15.31
C ALA A 340 6.79 13.21 -16.65
N PHE A 341 8.03 12.72 -16.75
CA PHE A 341 8.84 12.85 -17.95
C PHE A 341 9.92 11.75 -18.06
N ASN A 342 10.38 11.52 -19.28
CA ASN A 342 11.56 10.70 -19.56
C ASN A 342 12.79 11.63 -19.64
N ASP A 343 13.79 11.43 -18.79
CA ASP A 343 15.03 12.24 -18.76
C ASP A 343 16.18 11.64 -19.61
N GLY A 344 15.88 10.57 -20.35
CA GLY A 344 16.81 9.88 -21.24
C GLY A 344 17.16 8.48 -20.74
N ASP A 345 17.54 8.34 -19.48
CA ASP A 345 17.92 7.08 -18.83
C ASP A 345 16.99 6.69 -17.66
N ALA A 346 15.95 7.49 -17.39
CA ALA A 346 14.96 7.23 -16.36
C ALA A 346 13.60 7.86 -16.68
N ILE A 347 12.54 7.25 -16.16
CA ILE A 347 11.24 7.91 -16.01
C ILE A 347 11.18 8.51 -14.61
N VAL A 348 10.93 9.82 -14.56
CA VAL A 348 10.91 10.61 -13.35
C VAL A 348 9.52 11.16 -13.13
N TRP A 349 9.01 11.00 -11.90
CA TRP A 349 7.87 11.72 -11.40
C TRP A 349 8.28 12.52 -10.17
N ASN A 350 7.87 13.79 -10.09
CA ASN A 350 8.08 14.59 -8.89
C ASN A 350 7.03 15.70 -8.70
N THR A 351 6.93 16.17 -7.46
CA THR A 351 6.25 17.42 -7.09
C THR A 351 7.27 18.44 -6.58
N SER A 352 6.81 19.64 -6.24
CA SER A 352 7.65 20.68 -5.61
C SER A 352 8.37 20.16 -4.36
N GLU A 353 9.63 20.57 -4.20
CA GLU A 353 10.44 20.28 -3.01
C GLU A 353 9.89 20.95 -1.74
N TYR A 354 10.18 20.37 -0.57
CA TYR A 354 9.74 20.88 0.74
C TYR A 354 10.17 22.32 0.99
N ALA A 355 11.40 22.68 0.62
CA ALA A 355 11.94 24.02 0.80
C ALA A 355 11.19 25.09 -0.01
N THR A 356 10.47 24.69 -1.06
CA THR A 356 9.65 25.58 -1.89
C THR A 356 8.20 25.61 -1.42
N ASN A 357 7.64 24.45 -1.07
CA ASN A 357 6.26 24.31 -0.63
C ASN A 357 6.12 23.14 0.35
N GLU A 358 6.02 23.43 1.65
CA GLU A 358 5.84 22.42 2.71
C GLU A 358 4.51 21.65 2.55
N ASP A 359 3.53 22.29 1.91
CA ASP A 359 2.21 21.75 1.59
C ASP A 359 2.14 21.14 0.18
N ALA A 360 3.27 20.86 -0.48
CA ALA A 360 3.26 20.18 -1.77
C ALA A 360 2.54 18.82 -1.68
N ASN A 361 2.10 18.34 -2.84
CA ASN A 361 1.40 17.06 -3.01
C ASN A 361 2.34 15.85 -2.80
N ALA A 362 3.06 15.79 -1.69
CA ALA A 362 3.86 14.63 -1.31
C ALA A 362 2.95 13.48 -0.85
N ILE A 363 3.44 12.23 -0.96
CA ILE A 363 2.73 11.04 -0.50
C ILE A 363 2.71 11.04 1.04
N ARG A 364 1.61 11.53 1.61
CA ARG A 364 1.41 11.62 3.06
C ARG A 364 1.01 10.29 3.66
N TRP A 365 1.13 10.17 4.98
CA TRP A 365 0.78 8.93 5.68
C TRP A 365 -0.67 8.48 5.42
N GLY A 366 -0.82 7.16 5.30
CA GLY A 366 -2.07 6.50 4.94
C GLY A 366 -2.60 6.84 3.55
N THR A 367 -1.75 7.34 2.63
CA THR A 367 -2.10 7.53 1.22
C THR A 367 -1.20 6.73 0.27
N MET A 368 -1.69 6.49 -0.95
CA MET A 368 -1.04 5.70 -1.98
C MET A 368 -1.20 6.34 -3.35
N TYR A 369 -0.07 6.57 -4.04
CA TYR A 369 -0.04 7.12 -5.40
C TYR A 369 0.48 6.07 -6.37
N ASN A 370 0.06 6.16 -7.63
CA ASN A 370 0.38 5.23 -8.70
C ASN A 370 1.15 5.93 -9.83
N PHE A 371 2.07 5.19 -10.43
CA PHE A 371 2.95 5.64 -11.50
C PHE A 371 3.01 4.55 -12.55
N TYR A 372 2.95 4.90 -13.82
CA TYR A 372 2.91 3.90 -14.88
C TYR A 372 3.41 4.44 -16.21
N PHE A 373 3.87 3.53 -17.05
CA PHE A 373 4.26 3.80 -18.43
C PHE A 373 4.29 2.50 -19.24
N THR A 374 4.31 2.64 -20.55
CA THR A 374 4.52 1.53 -21.50
C THR A 374 5.93 1.64 -22.06
N CYS A 375 6.63 0.51 -22.16
CA CYS A 375 8.00 0.43 -22.68
C CYS A 375 8.17 -0.80 -23.57
N ASP A 376 8.98 -0.70 -24.62
CA ASP A 376 9.31 -1.81 -25.52
C ASP A 376 10.45 -2.72 -24.99
N VAL A 377 10.96 -2.43 -23.79
CA VAL A 377 11.98 -3.25 -23.12
C VAL A 377 11.33 -4.15 -22.09
N ALA A 378 11.70 -5.44 -22.14
CA ALA A 378 11.26 -6.47 -21.19
C ALA A 378 11.72 -6.17 -19.75
N PRO A 379 11.04 -6.74 -18.73
CA PRO A 379 11.37 -6.46 -17.34
C PRO A 379 12.52 -7.31 -16.78
N VAL A 380 13.35 -6.71 -15.94
CA VAL A 380 14.31 -7.38 -15.04
C VAL A 380 14.11 -6.94 -13.61
N ASP A 381 14.73 -7.67 -12.67
CA ASP A 381 14.90 -7.17 -11.32
C ASP A 381 15.99 -6.09 -11.30
N GLY A 382 15.63 -4.92 -10.79
CA GLY A 382 16.53 -3.77 -10.67
C GLY A 382 16.15 -2.93 -9.45
N SER A 383 16.42 -1.63 -9.52
CA SER A 383 16.15 -0.71 -8.42
C SER A 383 15.47 0.57 -8.87
N ALA A 384 14.63 1.12 -8.00
CA ALA A 384 14.08 2.47 -8.10
C ALA A 384 14.73 3.40 -7.06
N SER A 385 14.74 4.70 -7.35
CA SER A 385 15.08 5.76 -6.41
C SER A 385 13.82 6.50 -5.99
N LEU A 386 13.64 6.69 -4.67
CA LEU A 386 12.56 7.49 -4.11
C LEU A 386 13.16 8.72 -3.42
N GLU A 387 12.62 9.90 -3.70
CA GLU A 387 13.01 11.14 -3.04
C GLU A 387 12.19 11.36 -1.75
N VAL A 388 12.89 11.60 -0.65
CA VAL A 388 12.33 11.80 0.68
C VAL A 388 12.08 13.30 0.91
N PHE A 389 10.80 13.67 0.96
CA PHE A 389 10.33 15.04 0.82
C PHE A 389 10.93 16.01 1.85
N ARG A 390 10.83 15.73 3.16
CA ARG A 390 11.30 16.68 4.19
C ARG A 390 12.82 16.81 4.29
N THR A 391 13.58 15.84 3.77
CA THR A 391 15.04 15.79 3.94
C THR A 391 15.80 16.05 2.64
N ASN A 392 15.12 16.00 1.49
CA ASN A 392 15.71 16.02 0.16
C ASN A 392 16.84 14.98 0.01
N SER A 393 16.64 13.80 0.62
CA SER A 393 17.52 12.64 0.49
C SER A 393 16.87 11.61 -0.44
N SER A 394 17.65 10.65 -0.93
CA SER A 394 17.12 9.55 -1.74
C SER A 394 17.28 8.23 -0.99
N VAL A 395 16.27 7.37 -1.14
CA VAL A 395 16.30 5.96 -0.70
C VAL A 395 16.11 5.04 -1.89
N THR A 396 16.87 3.95 -1.93
CA THR A 396 16.81 2.97 -3.01
C THR A 396 15.90 1.81 -2.63
N ALA A 397 14.99 1.45 -3.54
CA ALA A 397 14.21 0.23 -3.46
C ALA A 397 14.77 -0.80 -4.45
N SER A 398 15.37 -1.87 -3.94
CA SER A 398 15.96 -2.94 -4.74
C SER A 398 14.96 -4.07 -5.03
N ASP A 399 15.32 -4.91 -6.00
CA ASP A 399 14.56 -6.09 -6.43
C ASP A 399 13.13 -5.74 -6.85
N ILE A 400 12.94 -4.61 -7.52
CA ILE A 400 11.68 -4.25 -8.17
C ILE A 400 11.77 -4.52 -9.67
N LYS A 401 10.62 -4.68 -10.34
CA LYS A 401 10.63 -4.81 -11.80
C LYS A 401 10.90 -3.46 -12.44
N VAL A 402 11.91 -3.38 -13.29
CA VAL A 402 12.26 -2.20 -14.10
C VAL A 402 12.47 -2.63 -15.56
N PRO A 403 12.32 -1.72 -16.53
CA PRO A 403 12.75 -1.98 -17.89
C PRO A 403 14.23 -2.29 -17.94
N GLY A 404 14.55 -3.45 -18.47
CA GLY A 404 15.92 -3.86 -18.75
C GLY A 404 15.92 -5.27 -19.29
N GLY A 405 16.63 -5.49 -20.38
CA GLY A 405 17.13 -6.84 -20.63
C GLY A 405 18.21 -7.15 -19.60
N ALA A 406 18.55 -8.43 -19.40
CA ALA A 406 19.92 -8.71 -18.96
C ALA A 406 20.81 -7.89 -19.90
N SER A 407 21.67 -7.00 -19.37
CA SER A 407 22.61 -6.27 -20.22
C SER A 407 23.26 -7.34 -21.06
N ASN A 408 22.96 -7.37 -22.35
CA ASN A 408 23.61 -8.35 -23.20
C ASN A 408 25.08 -7.95 -23.07
N PRO A 409 25.97 -8.79 -22.51
CA PRO A 409 27.35 -8.35 -22.28
C PRO A 409 28.03 -7.97 -23.59
N PHE A 410 27.44 -8.38 -24.72
CA PHE A 410 27.85 -8.07 -26.07
C PHE A 410 27.20 -6.78 -26.64
N ASP A 411 26.21 -6.19 -25.97
CA ASP A 411 25.64 -4.86 -26.26
C ASP A 411 26.48 -3.80 -25.53
N LEU A 412 27.59 -3.44 -26.17
CA LEU A 412 28.63 -2.59 -25.63
C LEU A 412 28.30 -1.10 -25.72
N ASP A 413 27.37 -0.71 -26.60
CA ASP A 413 26.89 0.68 -26.69
C ASP A 413 25.56 0.89 -25.93
N GLY A 414 24.95 -0.18 -25.43
CA GLY A 414 23.74 -0.14 -24.60
C GLY A 414 22.47 0.18 -25.40
N ASN A 415 22.50 -0.02 -26.72
CA ASN A 415 21.38 0.29 -27.62
C ASN A 415 20.33 -0.82 -27.72
N GLY A 416 20.42 -1.86 -26.87
CA GLY A 416 19.50 -2.99 -26.81
C GLY A 416 19.69 -4.04 -27.90
N CYS A 417 20.64 -3.87 -28.81
CA CYS A 417 20.89 -4.77 -29.94
C CYS A 417 22.39 -4.97 -30.16
N VAL A 418 22.83 -6.23 -30.29
CA VAL A 418 24.22 -6.51 -30.67
C VAL A 418 24.38 -6.38 -32.19
N ASN A 419 25.09 -5.34 -32.61
CA ASN A 419 25.26 -5.00 -34.02
C ASN A 419 26.66 -4.41 -34.32
N GLY A 420 26.78 -3.72 -35.46
CA GLY A 420 28.04 -3.14 -35.90
C GLY A 420 28.59 -2.04 -34.97
N GLY A 421 27.72 -1.37 -34.21
CA GLY A 421 28.11 -0.41 -33.17
C GLY A 421 28.95 -1.08 -32.08
N ASP A 422 28.49 -2.21 -31.59
CA ASP A 422 29.17 -3.00 -30.55
C ASP A 422 30.49 -3.57 -31.04
N VAL A 423 30.54 -4.05 -32.28
CA VAL A 423 31.82 -4.46 -32.90
C VAL A 423 32.80 -3.28 -32.94
N GLY A 424 32.33 -2.08 -33.23
CA GLY A 424 33.14 -0.87 -33.24
C GLY A 424 33.77 -0.61 -31.86
N ILE A 425 33.00 -0.73 -30.78
CA ILE A 425 33.48 -0.57 -29.40
C ILE A 425 34.42 -1.72 -29.02
N PHE A 426 34.04 -2.95 -29.33
CA PHE A 426 34.83 -4.15 -29.07
C PHE A 426 36.25 -4.06 -29.65
N ILE A 427 36.38 -3.60 -30.91
CA ILE A 427 37.69 -3.45 -31.58
C ILE A 427 38.60 -2.47 -30.83
N THR A 428 38.06 -1.51 -30.08
CA THR A 428 38.89 -0.60 -29.26
C THR A 428 39.65 -1.31 -28.14
N GLN A 429 39.15 -2.49 -27.72
CA GLN A 429 39.75 -3.31 -26.67
C GLN A 429 40.63 -4.44 -27.21
N TRP A 430 40.77 -4.59 -28.53
CA TRP A 430 41.47 -5.74 -29.12
C TRP A 430 42.92 -5.88 -28.62
N GLY A 431 43.23 -7.03 -28.04
CA GLY A 431 44.55 -7.36 -27.47
C GLY A 431 44.82 -6.75 -26.09
N GLN A 432 43.85 -6.08 -25.46
CA GLN A 432 43.97 -5.60 -24.08
C GLN A 432 43.88 -6.78 -23.10
N SER A 433 44.60 -6.69 -21.97
CA SER A 433 44.51 -7.68 -20.90
C SER A 433 43.49 -7.24 -19.85
N GLY A 434 42.48 -8.08 -19.58
CA GLY A 434 41.44 -7.83 -18.57
C GLY A 434 40.54 -6.63 -18.87
N GLY A 435 40.28 -6.35 -20.16
CA GLY A 435 39.36 -5.29 -20.59
C GLY A 435 37.89 -5.67 -20.42
N PHE A 436 36.98 -4.69 -20.49
CA PHE A 436 35.54 -4.94 -20.35
C PHE A 436 34.94 -5.82 -21.46
N ALA A 437 35.70 -6.07 -22.53
CA ALA A 437 35.32 -6.93 -23.64
C ALA A 437 35.92 -8.36 -23.56
N ASP A 438 36.59 -8.72 -22.46
CA ASP A 438 37.05 -10.09 -22.17
C ASP A 438 35.87 -10.90 -21.62
N PHE A 439 35.06 -11.40 -22.54
CA PHE A 439 33.79 -12.06 -22.23
C PHE A 439 33.99 -13.51 -21.77
N ASN A 440 35.08 -14.13 -22.19
CA ASN A 440 35.39 -15.53 -21.86
C ASN A 440 36.27 -15.67 -20.60
N GLY A 441 36.86 -14.57 -20.12
CA GLY A 441 37.61 -14.49 -18.87
C GLY A 441 39.00 -15.11 -18.92
N ASP A 442 39.59 -15.27 -20.10
CA ASP A 442 40.95 -15.84 -20.27
C ASP A 442 42.08 -14.82 -20.07
N GLY A 443 41.71 -13.55 -19.84
CA GLY A 443 42.63 -12.47 -19.53
C GLY A 443 43.13 -11.68 -20.74
N ILE A 444 42.62 -11.94 -21.95
CA ILE A 444 42.92 -11.17 -23.17
C ILE A 444 41.68 -11.00 -24.06
N VAL A 445 41.46 -9.79 -24.57
CA VAL A 445 40.37 -9.55 -25.54
C VAL A 445 40.83 -10.00 -26.93
N ASP A 446 40.28 -11.11 -27.43
CA ASP A 446 40.66 -11.67 -28.73
C ASP A 446 39.50 -12.25 -29.55
N SER A 447 39.82 -13.08 -30.54
CA SER A 447 38.83 -13.71 -31.41
C SER A 447 37.83 -14.61 -30.68
N GLY A 448 38.17 -15.15 -29.51
CA GLY A 448 37.27 -15.92 -28.66
C GLY A 448 36.11 -15.07 -28.15
N ASP A 449 36.39 -13.84 -27.72
CA ASP A 449 35.38 -12.88 -27.27
C ASP A 449 34.54 -12.34 -28.43
N LEU A 450 35.19 -12.05 -29.57
CA LEU A 450 34.49 -11.64 -30.79
C LEU A 450 33.51 -12.70 -31.27
N GLY A 451 33.86 -13.98 -31.12
CA GLY A 451 32.98 -15.10 -31.42
C GLY A 451 31.71 -15.08 -30.58
N GLY A 452 31.83 -14.75 -29.28
CA GLY A 452 30.69 -14.55 -28.39
C GLY A 452 29.81 -13.38 -28.81
N LEU A 453 30.42 -12.24 -29.15
CA LEU A 453 29.70 -11.05 -29.62
C LEU A 453 28.93 -11.33 -30.92
N ILE A 454 29.57 -11.95 -31.92
CA ILE A 454 28.90 -12.29 -33.18
C ILE A 454 27.82 -13.36 -32.99
N ALA A 455 28.00 -14.31 -32.07
CA ALA A 455 26.97 -15.30 -31.76
C ALA A 455 25.72 -14.67 -31.14
N ALA A 456 25.86 -13.52 -30.48
CA ALA A 456 24.78 -12.76 -29.87
C ALA A 456 24.15 -11.71 -30.81
N TRP A 457 24.51 -11.71 -32.11
CA TRP A 457 24.07 -10.70 -33.08
C TRP A 457 22.55 -10.61 -33.22
N GLY A 458 22.01 -9.41 -33.05
CA GLY A 458 20.61 -9.10 -33.26
C GLY A 458 19.96 -8.29 -32.13
N CYS A 459 18.71 -7.95 -32.40
CA CYS A 459 17.66 -7.64 -31.45
C CYS A 459 16.66 -8.82 -31.53
#